data_AF-A0A976KAT5-F1
#
_entry.id   AF-A0A976KAT5-F1
#
_cell.length_a   1.000
_cell.length_b   1.000
_cell.length_c   1.000
_cell.angle_alpha   90.00
_cell.angle_beta   90.00
_cell.angle_gamma   90.00
#
_symmetry.space_group_name_H-M   'P 1'
#
loop_
_entity.id
_entity.type
_entity.pdbx_description
1 polymer ?
#
loop_
_entity_poly.entity_id
_entity_poly.type
_entity_poly.pdbx_seq_one_letter_code
_entity_poly.pdbx_strand_id
1 'polypeptide(L)'
;MVDVPPNAFLKANGRDWECARSYTRVDQACAAIEVPENAYPVDGYGRGWKCDRGYRAANGACAVVVVPQNAFLDSSGRDWECSRGFYPANESCVAVAVPSNGYLGAAGNGFECKRGFRRSGSTCAPVELPEQAHLAASGRDWECNRGYRRTGDSCVAVEVPEHGYLASSGSDWECERGYRRSNRTCTLFTAPANAHLGYSGNDWICNPGYRRQGEACVQNEG
;
A
#
# COMPACT_ATOMS: atom_id res chain seq x y z
N MET A 1 53.44 16.12 17.37
CA MET A 1 52.76 16.53 18.62
C MET A 1 51.41 17.11 18.20
N VAL A 2 50.31 16.60 18.74
CA VAL A 2 48.98 17.16 18.46
C VAL A 2 48.85 18.41 19.32
N ASP A 3 48.70 19.57 18.69
CA ASP A 3 48.41 20.81 19.40
C ASP A 3 46.93 20.80 19.80
N VAL A 4 46.65 20.93 21.09
CA VAL A 4 45.29 20.84 21.66
C VAL A 4 44.84 22.25 22.00
N PRO A 5 43.87 22.82 21.26
CA PRO A 5 43.44 24.19 21.47
C PRO A 5 42.69 24.37 22.81
N PRO A 6 42.50 25.62 23.28
CA PRO A 6 41.67 25.90 24.45
C PRO A 6 40.26 25.29 24.30
N ASN A 7 39.70 24.82 25.42
CA ASN A 7 38.41 24.12 25.46
C ASN A 7 38.38 22.84 24.61
N ALA A 8 39.52 22.18 24.40
CA ALA A 8 39.62 20.84 23.83
C ALA A 8 40.37 19.88 24.77
N PHE A 9 40.16 18.58 24.57
CA PHE A 9 40.90 17.52 25.22
C PHE A 9 41.36 16.48 24.19
N LEU A 10 42.48 15.81 24.48
CA LEU A 10 43.06 14.79 23.60
C LEU A 10 42.18 13.53 23.62
N LYS A 11 41.88 12.95 22.45
CA LYS A 11 41.15 11.68 22.36
C LYS A 11 42.02 10.53 22.86
N ALA A 12 41.39 9.43 23.27
CA ALA A 12 42.06 8.24 23.79
C ALA A 12 43.11 7.64 22.84
N ASN A 13 43.01 7.90 21.53
CA ASN A 13 43.97 7.44 20.52
C ASN A 13 45.26 8.29 20.45
N GLY A 14 45.32 9.43 21.15
CA GLY A 14 46.47 10.34 21.20
C GLY A 14 46.79 11.06 19.87
N ARG A 15 45.95 10.93 18.84
CA ARG A 15 46.21 11.44 17.47
C ARG A 15 45.26 12.55 17.04
N ASP A 16 44.21 12.81 17.81
CA ASP A 16 43.21 13.83 17.52
C ASP A 16 42.64 14.37 18.84
N TRP A 17 41.94 15.49 18.78
CA TRP A 17 41.33 16.15 19.94
C TRP A 17 39.82 16.31 19.74
N GLU A 18 39.11 16.52 20.83
CA GLU A 18 37.67 16.79 20.86
C GLU A 18 37.40 18.00 21.74
N CYS A 19 36.41 18.81 21.36
CA CYS A 19 36.01 19.95 22.17
C CYS A 19 35.38 19.53 23.50
N ALA A 20 35.65 20.31 24.54
CA ALA A 20 35.02 20.23 25.84
C ALA A 20 33.51 20.47 25.74
N ARG A 21 32.78 20.15 26.81
CA ARG A 21 31.32 20.33 26.87
C ARG A 21 30.92 21.76 26.54
N SER A 22 29.86 21.91 25.75
CA SER A 22 29.36 23.19 25.25
C SER A 22 30.28 23.91 24.24
N TYR A 23 31.26 23.21 23.66
CA TYR A 23 32.07 23.73 22.57
C TYR A 23 31.97 22.81 21.33
N THR A 24 32.03 23.41 20.15
CA THR A 24 32.05 22.71 18.86
C THR A 24 33.32 23.04 18.09
N ARG A 25 33.78 22.09 17.27
CA ARG A 25 35.00 22.26 16.47
C ARG A 25 34.70 23.18 15.29
N VAL A 26 35.34 24.34 15.27
CA VAL A 26 35.36 25.29 14.14
C VAL A 26 36.82 25.43 13.73
N ASP A 27 37.15 24.90 12.55
CA ASP A 27 38.51 24.79 12.04
C ASP A 27 39.47 24.09 13.03
N GLN A 28 40.50 24.80 13.50
CA GLN A 28 41.50 24.31 14.47
C GLN A 28 41.24 24.84 15.89
N ALA A 29 40.01 25.26 16.19
CA ALA A 29 39.62 25.79 17.49
C ALA A 29 38.30 25.19 17.99
N CYS A 30 38.06 25.35 19.28
CA CYS A 30 36.78 25.06 19.90
C CYS A 30 36.03 26.36 20.16
N ALA A 31 34.94 26.56 19.43
CA ALA A 31 34.04 27.69 19.61
C ALA A 31 32.92 27.32 20.59
N ALA A 32 32.57 28.23 21.49
CA ALA A 32 31.44 28.02 22.40
C ALA A 32 30.15 27.88 21.60
N ILE A 33 29.28 26.96 22.01
CA ILE A 33 27.99 26.73 21.36
C ILE A 33 27.01 27.73 21.95
N GLU A 34 26.67 28.73 21.14
CA GLU A 34 25.61 29.68 21.47
C GLU A 34 24.26 29.03 21.18
N VAL A 35 23.46 28.85 22.23
CA VAL A 35 22.09 28.37 22.13
C VAL A 35 21.19 29.60 21.94
N PRO A 36 20.57 29.79 20.76
CA PRO A 36 19.72 30.95 20.51
C PRO A 36 18.42 30.87 21.32
N GLU A 37 17.68 31.98 21.36
CA GLU A 37 16.34 32.00 21.97
C GLU A 37 15.42 30.95 21.33
N ASN A 38 14.55 30.33 22.13
CA ASN A 38 13.65 29.25 21.71
C ASN A 38 14.39 27.99 21.20
N ALA A 39 15.53 27.67 21.80
CA ALA A 39 16.31 26.47 21.51
C ALA A 39 16.84 25.80 22.79
N TYR A 40 17.08 24.50 22.69
CA TYR A 40 17.64 23.68 23.75
C TYR A 40 18.81 22.82 23.24
N PRO A 41 19.80 22.50 24.10
CA PRO A 41 20.93 21.66 23.73
C PRO A 41 20.49 20.21 23.45
N VAL A 42 21.03 19.60 22.39
CA VAL A 42 20.57 18.27 21.91
C VAL A 42 21.11 17.06 22.67
N ASP A 43 22.25 17.20 23.33
CA ASP A 43 22.84 16.12 24.14
C ASP A 43 23.33 16.67 25.49
N GLY A 44 23.59 15.77 26.46
CA GLY A 44 24.17 16.12 27.76
C GLY A 44 25.60 16.68 27.69
N TYR A 45 26.16 16.79 26.48
CA TYR A 45 27.46 17.37 26.17
C TYR A 45 27.35 18.73 25.45
N GLY A 46 26.13 19.18 25.13
CA GLY A 46 25.82 20.46 24.51
C GLY A 46 26.22 20.60 23.03
N ARG A 47 26.51 19.52 22.30
CA ARG A 47 27.00 19.57 20.90
C ARG A 47 25.85 19.88 19.92
N GLY A 48 25.52 21.16 19.83
CA GLY A 48 24.48 21.72 18.98
C GLY A 48 23.19 22.01 19.74
N TRP A 49 22.22 22.58 19.02
CA TRP A 49 20.90 22.92 19.57
C TRP A 49 19.77 22.45 18.65
N LYS A 50 18.59 22.26 19.24
CA LYS A 50 17.32 22.10 18.54
C LYS A 50 16.39 23.20 18.97
N CYS A 51 15.54 23.66 18.06
CA CYS A 51 14.49 24.61 18.41
C CYS A 51 13.45 23.96 19.32
N ASP A 52 12.90 24.77 20.21
CA ASP A 52 11.73 24.42 21.00
C ASP A 52 10.53 24.12 20.08
N ARG A 53 9.57 23.36 20.61
CA ARG A 53 8.34 23.05 19.87
C ARG A 53 7.62 24.35 19.49
N GLY A 54 7.26 24.48 18.22
CA GLY A 54 6.69 25.71 17.65
C GLY A 54 7.72 26.60 16.96
N TYR A 55 8.99 26.18 16.91
CA TYR A 55 10.06 26.91 16.26
C TYR A 55 10.85 25.99 15.31
N ARG A 56 11.41 26.58 14.25
CA ARG A 56 12.23 25.89 13.25
C ARG A 56 13.53 26.63 13.00
N ALA A 57 14.60 25.89 12.70
CA ALA A 57 15.91 26.47 12.45
C ALA A 57 15.88 27.30 11.15
N ALA A 58 16.29 28.56 11.24
CA ALA A 58 16.42 29.48 10.11
C ALA A 58 17.55 30.48 10.40
N ASN A 59 18.51 30.59 9.48
CA ASN A 59 19.61 31.57 9.55
C ASN A 59 20.39 31.59 10.89
N GLY A 60 20.67 30.40 11.45
CA GLY A 60 21.39 30.28 12.73
C GLY A 60 20.57 30.61 13.98
N ALA A 61 19.26 30.84 13.84
CA ALA A 61 18.34 31.08 14.95
C ALA A 61 17.10 30.16 14.85
N CYS A 62 16.21 30.26 15.84
CA CYS A 62 14.92 29.57 15.85
C CYS A 62 13.81 30.54 15.51
N ALA A 63 13.27 30.43 14.29
CA ALA A 63 12.14 31.22 13.83
C ALA A 63 10.83 30.53 14.22
N VAL A 64 9.82 31.31 14.62
CA VAL A 64 8.49 30.79 14.94
C VAL A 64 7.85 30.10 13.73
N VAL A 65 7.22 28.95 13.97
CA VAL A 65 6.37 28.27 12.99
C VAL A 65 5.02 28.96 13.00
N VAL A 66 4.71 29.70 11.94
CA VAL A 66 3.40 30.32 11.76
C VAL A 66 2.41 29.22 11.38
N VAL A 67 1.49 28.90 12.31
CA VAL A 67 0.44 27.91 12.10
C VAL A 67 -0.81 28.62 11.54
N PRO A 68 -1.24 28.33 10.31
CA PRO A 68 -2.42 28.96 9.73
C PRO A 68 -3.73 28.48 10.37
N GLN A 69 -4.84 29.12 10.03
CA GLN A 69 -6.16 28.68 10.47
C GLN A 69 -6.44 27.24 9.97
N ASN A 70 -7.07 26.42 10.82
CA ASN A 70 -7.36 25.00 10.55
C ASN A 70 -6.10 24.14 10.37
N ALA A 71 -5.00 24.51 11.03
CA ALA A 71 -3.78 23.72 11.13
C ALA A 71 -3.34 23.56 12.59
N PHE A 72 -2.44 22.63 12.82
CA PHE A 72 -1.78 22.42 14.10
C PHE A 72 -0.32 22.02 13.88
N LEU A 73 0.52 22.19 14.91
CA LEU A 73 1.92 21.74 14.83
C LEU A 73 1.97 20.22 14.67
N ASP A 74 2.77 19.77 13.71
CA ASP A 74 2.98 18.36 13.45
C ASP A 74 3.59 17.63 14.66
N SER A 75 3.73 16.30 14.56
CA SER A 75 4.35 15.51 15.62
C SER A 75 5.77 15.99 15.97
N SER A 76 6.52 16.49 14.98
CA SER A 76 7.87 17.00 15.16
C SER A 76 7.93 18.35 15.88
N GLY A 77 6.83 19.11 15.84
CA GLY A 77 6.73 20.45 16.41
C GLY A 77 7.48 21.53 15.62
N ARG A 78 8.00 21.19 14.43
CA ARG A 78 8.85 22.06 13.60
C ARG A 78 8.19 22.45 12.29
N ASP A 79 7.04 21.85 12.00
CA ASP A 79 6.17 22.21 10.90
C ASP A 79 4.70 22.13 11.35
N TRP A 80 3.77 22.37 10.43
CA TRP A 80 2.34 22.25 10.67
C TRP A 80 1.68 21.28 9.69
N GLU A 81 0.55 20.74 10.12
CA GLU A 81 -0.33 19.94 9.27
C GLU A 81 -1.78 20.41 9.41
N CYS A 82 -2.56 20.24 8.36
CA CYS A 82 -3.95 20.65 8.37
C CYS A 82 -4.78 19.78 9.33
N SER A 83 -5.70 20.42 10.04
CA SER A 83 -6.74 19.73 10.80
C SER A 83 -7.55 18.81 9.87
N ARG A 84 -8.05 17.71 10.43
CA ARG A 84 -8.92 16.78 9.72
C ARG A 84 -10.10 17.54 9.09
N GLY A 85 -10.33 17.36 7.80
CA GLY A 85 -11.34 18.09 7.03
C GLY A 85 -10.75 19.19 6.15
N PHE A 86 -9.43 19.38 6.19
CA PHE A 86 -8.71 20.38 5.42
C PHE A 86 -7.51 19.76 4.71
N TYR A 87 -7.10 20.37 3.61
CA TYR A 87 -5.91 19.97 2.85
C TYR A 87 -4.98 21.18 2.64
N PRO A 88 -3.67 20.96 2.54
CA PRO A 88 -2.70 22.05 2.39
C PRO A 88 -2.83 22.68 1.00
N ALA A 89 -2.90 24.01 0.98
CA ALA A 89 -2.85 24.83 -0.22
C ALA A 89 -1.97 26.05 0.06
N ASN A 90 -0.71 25.99 -0.41
CA ASN A 90 0.34 26.96 -0.08
C ASN A 90 0.50 27.10 1.45
N GLU A 91 0.44 28.32 1.96
CA GLU A 91 0.57 28.65 3.39
C GLU A 91 -0.77 28.61 4.14
N SER A 92 -1.73 27.81 3.66
CA SER A 92 -3.08 27.75 4.23
C SER A 92 -3.66 26.34 4.19
N CYS A 93 -4.69 26.12 5.00
CA CYS A 93 -5.50 24.90 5.00
C CYS A 93 -6.88 25.19 4.43
N VAL A 94 -7.22 24.54 3.32
CA VAL A 94 -8.50 24.72 2.61
C VAL A 94 -9.42 23.56 2.96
N ALA A 95 -10.69 23.87 3.24
CA ALA A 95 -11.68 22.86 3.61
C ALA A 95 -11.90 21.87 2.45
N VAL A 96 -11.98 20.59 2.79
CA VAL A 96 -12.33 19.52 1.86
C VAL A 96 -13.81 19.65 1.52
N ALA A 97 -14.11 19.91 0.25
CA ALA A 97 -15.48 19.85 -0.26
C ALA A 97 -15.96 18.39 -0.34
N VAL A 98 -16.80 17.98 0.61
CA VAL A 98 -17.42 16.65 0.61
C VAL A 98 -18.75 16.74 -0.15
N PRO A 99 -18.91 16.06 -1.31
CA PRO A 99 -20.14 16.13 -2.09
C PRO A 99 -21.26 15.29 -1.46
N SER A 100 -22.47 15.40 -2.02
CA SER A 100 -23.56 14.46 -1.75
C SER A 100 -23.09 13.02 -2.01
N ASN A 101 -23.49 12.08 -1.14
CA ASN A 101 -23.03 10.69 -1.13
C ASN A 101 -21.52 10.50 -0.89
N GLY A 102 -20.82 11.55 -0.50
CA GLY A 102 -19.45 11.50 0.01
C GLY A 102 -19.38 11.45 1.53
N TYR A 103 -18.21 11.12 2.05
CA TYR A 103 -17.79 11.30 3.43
C TYR A 103 -16.30 11.63 3.46
N LEU A 104 -15.82 12.21 4.56
CA LEU A 104 -14.40 12.53 4.71
C LEU A 104 -13.57 11.24 4.83
N GLY A 105 -12.56 11.08 3.96
CA GLY A 105 -11.69 9.92 3.96
C GLY A 105 -10.90 9.76 5.26
N ALA A 106 -10.30 8.59 5.44
CA ALA A 106 -9.55 8.28 6.66
C ALA A 106 -8.38 9.26 6.89
N ALA A 107 -7.66 9.62 5.82
CA ALA A 107 -6.56 10.59 5.85
C ALA A 107 -7.02 12.04 6.17
N GLY A 108 -8.32 12.34 6.06
CA GLY A 108 -8.87 13.63 6.44
C GLY A 108 -8.62 14.79 5.47
N ASN A 109 -7.81 14.61 4.43
CA ASN A 109 -7.47 15.62 3.42
C ASN A 109 -8.23 15.44 2.09
N GLY A 110 -9.24 14.59 2.06
CA GLY A 110 -10.05 14.29 0.88
C GLY A 110 -11.35 13.59 1.25
N PHE A 111 -12.16 13.28 0.24
CA PHE A 111 -13.41 12.56 0.41
C PHE A 111 -13.38 11.18 -0.25
N GLU A 112 -14.22 10.30 0.26
CA GLU A 112 -14.54 9.00 -0.30
C GLU A 112 -16.05 8.90 -0.52
N CYS A 113 -16.47 8.04 -1.46
CA CYS A 113 -17.89 7.83 -1.74
C CYS A 113 -18.47 6.73 -0.87
N LYS A 114 -19.71 6.93 -0.40
CA LYS A 114 -20.50 5.91 0.31
C LYS A 114 -20.64 4.66 -0.57
N ARG A 115 -20.84 3.50 0.06
CA ARG A 115 -21.13 2.24 -0.63
C ARG A 115 -22.31 2.42 -1.61
N GLY A 116 -22.16 1.93 -2.83
CA GLY A 116 -23.11 2.13 -3.93
C GLY A 116 -22.85 3.38 -4.77
N PHE A 117 -21.80 4.14 -4.46
CA PHE A 117 -21.39 5.32 -5.21
C PHE A 117 -19.91 5.25 -5.57
N ARG A 118 -19.56 5.80 -6.73
CA ARG A 118 -18.19 5.90 -7.24
C ARG A 118 -17.83 7.34 -7.54
N ARG A 119 -16.54 7.65 -7.47
CA ARG A 119 -16.03 9.00 -7.71
C ARG A 119 -16.19 9.35 -9.19
N SER A 120 -16.80 10.49 -9.46
CA SER A 120 -16.92 11.11 -10.77
C SER A 120 -16.55 12.59 -10.65
N GLY A 121 -15.27 12.90 -10.92
CA GLY A 121 -14.70 14.21 -10.67
C GLY A 121 -14.78 14.61 -9.18
N SER A 122 -15.49 15.71 -8.91
CA SER A 122 -15.77 16.24 -7.57
C SER A 122 -17.05 15.69 -6.94
N THR A 123 -17.69 14.70 -7.55
CA THR A 123 -18.97 14.14 -7.09
C THR A 123 -18.89 12.64 -6.84
N CYS A 124 -19.89 12.11 -6.13
CA CYS A 124 -20.12 10.69 -5.96
C CYS A 124 -21.37 10.28 -6.74
N ALA A 125 -21.17 9.67 -7.91
CA ALA A 125 -22.23 9.19 -8.77
C ALA A 125 -22.64 7.76 -8.36
N PRO A 126 -23.92 7.38 -8.50
CA PRO A 126 -24.36 6.02 -8.20
C PRO A 126 -23.63 5.00 -9.09
N VAL A 127 -23.44 3.80 -8.55
CA VAL A 127 -22.99 2.63 -9.32
C VAL A 127 -24.23 2.04 -9.98
N GLU A 128 -24.31 2.14 -11.30
CA GLU A 128 -25.37 1.53 -12.09
C GLU A 128 -25.22 0.01 -12.07
N LEU A 129 -26.27 -0.68 -11.62
CA LEU A 129 -26.30 -2.15 -11.54
C LEU A 129 -27.11 -2.69 -12.73
N PRO A 130 -26.49 -3.42 -13.66
CA PRO A 130 -27.25 -4.13 -14.69
C PRO A 130 -28.06 -5.28 -14.07
N GLU A 131 -28.96 -5.85 -14.85
CA GLU A 131 -29.68 -7.06 -14.44
C GLU A 131 -28.69 -8.18 -14.10
N GLN A 132 -29.01 -8.98 -13.07
CA GLN A 132 -28.16 -10.07 -12.59
C GLN A 132 -26.80 -9.64 -12.04
N ALA A 133 -26.68 -8.39 -11.57
CA ALA A 133 -25.53 -7.90 -10.83
C ALA A 133 -25.86 -7.53 -9.37
N HIS A 134 -24.83 -7.49 -8.55
CA HIS A 134 -24.85 -6.95 -7.20
C HIS A 134 -23.63 -6.08 -6.94
N LEU A 135 -23.68 -5.24 -5.91
CA LEU A 135 -22.53 -4.43 -5.52
C LEU A 135 -21.38 -5.31 -5.07
N ALA A 136 -20.20 -5.07 -5.65
CA ALA A 136 -18.95 -5.71 -5.26
C ALA A 136 -18.65 -5.47 -3.77
N ALA A 137 -17.75 -6.27 -3.20
CA ALA A 137 -17.32 -6.09 -1.81
C ALA A 137 -16.79 -4.67 -1.55
N SER A 138 -16.05 -4.10 -2.51
CA SER A 138 -15.55 -2.71 -2.45
C SER A 138 -16.66 -1.65 -2.36
N GLY A 139 -17.86 -1.97 -2.85
CA GLY A 139 -18.99 -1.04 -2.89
C GLY A 139 -18.87 0.09 -3.91
N ARG A 140 -17.83 0.06 -4.76
CA ARG A 140 -17.53 1.09 -5.77
C ARG A 140 -17.68 0.58 -7.21
N ASP A 141 -17.94 -0.71 -7.36
CA ASP A 141 -18.20 -1.41 -8.61
C ASP A 141 -19.24 -2.52 -8.36
N TRP A 142 -19.56 -3.28 -9.40
CA TRP A 142 -20.50 -4.38 -9.35
C TRP A 142 -19.89 -5.68 -9.89
N GLU A 143 -20.47 -6.78 -9.43
CA GLU A 143 -20.13 -8.14 -9.82
C GLU A 143 -21.40 -8.87 -10.27
N CYS A 144 -21.25 -9.83 -11.18
CA CYS A 144 -22.38 -10.64 -11.61
C CYS A 144 -22.79 -11.64 -10.52
N ASN A 145 -24.09 -11.90 -10.43
CA ASN A 145 -24.63 -12.98 -9.63
C ASN A 145 -24.04 -14.31 -10.09
N ARG A 146 -23.93 -15.27 -9.16
CA ARG A 146 -23.50 -16.63 -9.47
C ARG A 146 -24.34 -17.22 -10.60
N GLY A 147 -23.68 -17.76 -11.64
CA GLY A 147 -24.31 -18.23 -12.86
C GLY A 147 -24.25 -17.23 -14.01
N TYR A 148 -23.68 -16.05 -13.80
CA TYR A 148 -23.53 -15.01 -14.79
C TYR A 148 -22.07 -14.52 -14.85
N ARG A 149 -21.67 -14.03 -16.01
CA ARG A 149 -20.34 -13.47 -16.26
C ARG A 149 -20.42 -12.07 -16.86
N ARG A 150 -19.47 -11.22 -16.51
CA ARG A 150 -19.41 -9.83 -16.99
C ARG A 150 -19.05 -9.81 -18.48
N THR A 151 -19.86 -9.13 -19.28
CA THR A 151 -19.63 -8.88 -20.71
C THR A 151 -19.99 -7.43 -20.99
N GLY A 152 -18.98 -6.56 -21.10
CA GLY A 152 -19.18 -5.11 -21.13
C GLY A 152 -19.87 -4.61 -19.85
N ASP A 153 -20.96 -3.87 -20.05
CA ASP A 153 -21.79 -3.30 -18.97
C ASP A 153 -22.99 -4.18 -18.60
N SER A 154 -22.88 -5.50 -18.78
CA SER A 154 -23.97 -6.43 -18.52
C SER A 154 -23.47 -7.77 -17.98
N CYS A 155 -24.37 -8.50 -17.33
CA CYS A 155 -24.17 -9.86 -16.87
C CYS A 155 -24.88 -10.83 -17.81
N VAL A 156 -24.11 -11.72 -18.43
CA VAL A 156 -24.63 -12.73 -19.36
C VAL A 156 -24.57 -14.10 -18.69
N ALA A 157 -25.64 -14.88 -18.82
CA ALA A 157 -25.72 -16.21 -18.24
C ALA A 157 -24.56 -17.11 -18.72
N VAL A 158 -24.02 -17.91 -17.81
CA VAL A 158 -23.03 -18.94 -18.12
C VAL A 158 -23.77 -20.14 -18.69
N GLU A 159 -23.53 -20.44 -19.97
CA GLU A 159 -24.03 -21.65 -20.62
C GLU A 159 -23.25 -22.87 -20.12
N VAL A 160 -23.87 -23.66 -19.24
CA VAL A 160 -23.29 -24.91 -18.73
C VAL A 160 -23.70 -26.06 -19.67
N PRO A 161 -22.74 -26.75 -20.31
CA PRO A 161 -23.05 -27.87 -21.20
C PRO A 161 -23.45 -29.13 -20.43
N GLU A 162 -23.92 -30.15 -21.15
CA GLU A 162 -24.10 -31.50 -20.61
C GLU A 162 -22.76 -32.01 -20.02
N HIS A 163 -22.83 -32.70 -18.87
CA HIS A 163 -21.69 -33.09 -18.04
C HIS A 163 -20.83 -31.91 -17.54
N GLY A 164 -21.38 -30.70 -17.56
CA GLY A 164 -20.79 -29.51 -16.94
C GLY A 164 -21.52 -29.14 -15.65
N TYR A 165 -20.80 -28.46 -14.76
CA TYR A 165 -21.37 -27.80 -13.58
C TYR A 165 -20.77 -26.41 -13.42
N LEU A 166 -21.48 -25.53 -12.71
CA LEU A 166 -21.00 -24.18 -12.45
C LEU A 166 -19.79 -24.19 -11.51
N ALA A 167 -18.68 -23.59 -11.94
CA ALA A 167 -17.45 -23.54 -11.17
C ALA A 167 -17.64 -22.80 -9.83
N SER A 168 -16.71 -23.00 -8.90
CA SER A 168 -16.77 -22.33 -7.58
C SER A 168 -16.78 -20.80 -7.70
N SER A 169 -16.08 -20.24 -8.69
CA SER A 169 -16.09 -18.81 -9.03
C SER A 169 -17.48 -18.28 -9.39
N GLY A 170 -18.37 -19.14 -9.91
CA GLY A 170 -19.72 -18.77 -10.33
C GLY A 170 -19.81 -18.05 -11.67
N SER A 171 -18.67 -17.70 -12.29
CA SER A 171 -18.60 -16.96 -13.57
C SER A 171 -18.14 -17.82 -14.75
N ASP A 172 -17.89 -19.12 -14.52
CA ASP A 172 -17.52 -20.12 -15.53
C ASP A 172 -18.05 -21.50 -15.08
N TRP A 173 -17.80 -22.51 -15.90
CA TRP A 173 -18.16 -23.91 -15.65
C TRP A 173 -16.96 -24.85 -15.73
N GLU A 174 -17.09 -25.98 -15.07
CA GLU A 174 -16.15 -27.10 -15.08
C GLU A 174 -16.86 -28.37 -15.52
N CYS A 175 -16.12 -29.37 -15.99
CA CYS A 175 -16.72 -30.66 -16.34
C CYS A 175 -16.80 -31.59 -15.13
N GLU A 176 -17.83 -32.44 -15.10
CA GLU A 176 -17.92 -33.57 -14.18
C GLU A 176 -16.68 -34.48 -14.30
N ARG A 177 -16.34 -35.16 -13.20
CA ARG A 177 -15.21 -36.11 -13.17
C ARG A 177 -15.35 -37.16 -14.26
N GLY A 178 -14.29 -37.38 -15.03
CA GLY A 178 -14.28 -38.27 -16.20
C GLY A 178 -14.54 -37.55 -17.54
N TYR A 179 -14.91 -36.27 -17.50
CA TYR A 179 -15.08 -35.43 -18.68
C TYR A 179 -13.99 -34.35 -18.72
N ARG A 180 -13.58 -33.98 -19.93
CA ARG A 180 -12.64 -32.88 -20.18
C ARG A 180 -13.27 -31.82 -21.06
N ARG A 181 -12.87 -30.56 -20.82
CA ARG A 181 -13.37 -29.40 -21.57
C ARG A 181 -12.84 -29.45 -23.00
N SER A 182 -13.76 -29.45 -23.97
CA SER A 182 -13.50 -29.32 -25.39
C SER A 182 -14.37 -28.20 -25.94
N ASN A 183 -13.77 -27.03 -26.17
CA ASN A 183 -14.48 -25.80 -26.53
C ASN A 183 -15.62 -25.45 -25.55
N ARG A 184 -16.86 -25.60 -26.00
CA ARG A 184 -18.09 -25.29 -25.25
C ARG A 184 -18.78 -26.53 -24.68
N THR A 185 -18.14 -27.69 -24.73
CA THR A 185 -18.72 -28.97 -24.29
C THR A 185 -17.80 -29.74 -23.36
N CYS A 186 -18.38 -30.63 -22.57
CA CYS A 186 -17.65 -31.62 -21.79
C CYS A 186 -17.67 -32.97 -22.53
N THR A 187 -16.48 -33.43 -22.93
CA THR A 187 -16.32 -34.69 -23.66
C THR A 187 -15.75 -35.75 -22.75
N LEU A 188 -16.36 -36.94 -22.73
CA LEU A 188 -15.84 -38.10 -22.02
C LEU A 188 -14.41 -38.39 -22.50
N PHE A 189 -13.50 -38.68 -21.57
CA PHE A 189 -12.18 -39.19 -21.90
C PHE A 189 -11.88 -40.45 -21.10
N THR A 190 -11.08 -41.33 -21.69
CA THR A 190 -10.59 -42.53 -21.04
C THR A 190 -9.12 -42.35 -20.69
N ALA A 191 -8.76 -42.67 -19.45
CA ALA A 191 -7.36 -42.78 -19.07
C ALA A 191 -6.72 -43.92 -19.89
N PRO A 192 -5.54 -43.70 -20.49
CA PRO A 192 -4.83 -44.75 -21.21
C PRO A 192 -4.33 -45.84 -20.25
N ALA A 193 -3.84 -46.95 -20.81
CA ALA A 193 -3.22 -48.01 -20.00
C ALA A 193 -2.10 -47.44 -19.11
N ASN A 194 -2.01 -47.93 -17.88
CA ASN A 194 -1.07 -47.45 -16.85
C ASN A 194 -1.27 -45.98 -16.45
N ALA A 195 -2.50 -45.47 -16.53
CA ALA A 195 -2.89 -44.17 -15.98
C ALA A 195 -4.12 -44.30 -15.08
N HIS A 196 -4.32 -43.31 -14.21
CA HIS A 196 -5.53 -43.12 -13.43
C HIS A 196 -6.00 -41.67 -13.52
N LEU A 197 -7.27 -41.41 -13.20
CA LEU A 197 -7.78 -40.05 -13.13
C LEU A 197 -7.05 -39.26 -12.04
N GLY A 198 -6.60 -38.06 -12.39
CA GLY A 198 -5.98 -37.16 -11.44
C GLY A 198 -6.96 -36.69 -10.35
N TYR A 199 -6.43 -35.92 -9.41
CA TYR A 199 -7.23 -35.37 -8.31
C TYR A 199 -8.41 -34.54 -8.82
N SER A 200 -8.17 -33.62 -9.75
CA SER A 200 -9.20 -32.78 -10.38
C SER A 200 -10.25 -33.59 -11.16
N GLY A 201 -9.94 -34.82 -11.57
CA GLY A 201 -10.88 -35.70 -12.26
C GLY A 201 -11.06 -35.43 -13.76
N ASN A 202 -10.43 -34.38 -14.28
CA ASN A 202 -10.63 -33.90 -15.66
C ASN A 202 -9.35 -34.03 -16.52
N ASP A 203 -8.31 -34.66 -15.95
CA ASP A 203 -7.11 -35.14 -16.65
C ASP A 203 -6.68 -36.47 -16.02
N TRP A 204 -5.72 -37.14 -16.63
CA TRP A 204 -5.13 -38.39 -16.15
C TRP A 204 -3.65 -38.23 -15.79
N ILE A 205 -3.21 -39.07 -14.86
CA ILE A 205 -1.83 -39.12 -14.37
C ILE A 205 -1.33 -40.55 -14.59
N CYS A 206 -0.10 -40.68 -15.09
CA CYS A 206 0.53 -41.99 -15.22
C CYS A 206 0.74 -42.63 -13.84
N ASN A 207 0.56 -43.94 -13.77
CA ASN A 207 0.87 -44.73 -12.58
C ASN A 207 2.37 -44.65 -12.27
N PRO A 208 2.77 -44.86 -10.99
CA PRO A 208 4.18 -44.92 -10.62
C PRO A 208 4.98 -45.88 -11.52
N GLY A 209 6.16 -45.44 -11.99
CA GLY A 209 6.99 -46.19 -12.94
C GLY A 209 6.70 -45.91 -14.41
N TYR A 210 5.72 -45.05 -14.73
CA TYR A 210 5.40 -44.63 -16.08
C TYR A 210 5.47 -43.11 -16.25
N ARG A 211 5.76 -42.63 -17.46
CA ARG A 211 5.76 -41.23 -17.86
C ARG A 211 4.82 -40.97 -19.03
N ARG A 212 4.30 -39.75 -19.11
CA ARG A 212 3.40 -39.30 -20.18
C ARG A 212 4.17 -39.12 -21.49
N GLN A 213 3.74 -39.80 -22.55
CA GLN A 213 4.22 -39.62 -23.92
C GLN A 213 3.01 -39.51 -24.85
N GLY A 214 2.64 -38.28 -25.22
CA GLY A 214 1.42 -38.01 -25.96
C GLY A 214 0.17 -38.40 -25.16
N GLU A 215 -0.70 -39.21 -25.78
CA GLU A 215 -1.93 -39.75 -25.18
C GLU A 215 -1.72 -41.14 -24.51
N ALA A 216 -0.48 -41.48 -24.13
CA ALA A 216 -0.14 -42.75 -23.51
C ALA A 216 0.84 -42.60 -22.33
N CYS A 217 0.88 -43.63 -21.48
CA CYS A 217 1.88 -43.78 -20.43
C CYS A 217 2.88 -44.87 -20.82
N VAL A 218 4.15 -44.50 -20.94
CA VAL A 218 5.26 -45.41 -21.26
C VAL A 218 6.12 -45.65 -20.03
N GLN A 219 6.63 -46.86 -19.87
CA GLN A 219 7.46 -47.22 -18.72
C GLN A 219 8.73 -46.36 -18.71
N ASN A 220 9.17 -45.96 -17.52
CA ASN A 220 10.46 -45.29 -17.37
C ASN A 220 11.58 -46.31 -17.64
N GLU A 221 12.53 -45.94 -18.50
CA GLU A 221 13.78 -46.68 -18.62
C GLU A 221 14.57 -46.46 -17.33
N GLY A 222 14.88 -47.57 -16.64
CA GLY A 222 15.64 -47.57 -15.38
C GLY A 222 17.13 -47.41 -15.57
#